data_AF-A0A820KBK0-F1
#
_entry.id   AF-A0A820KBK0-F1
#
_cell.length_a   1.000
_cell.length_b   1.000
_cell.length_c   1.000
_cell.angle_alpha   90.00
_cell.angle_beta   90.00
_cell.angle_gamma   90.00
#
_symmetry.space_group_name_H-M   'P 1'
#
loop_
_entity.id
_entity.type
_entity.pdbx_description
1 polymer ?
#
loop_
_entity_poly.entity_id
_entity_poly.type
_entity_poly.pdbx_seq_one_letter_code
_entity_poly.pdbx_strand_id
1 'polypeptide(L)'
;MVIFPPGGSKKIMIFILIGRIIEGTGVGCSSFSCPLYASEIAPTNLRGMLSGFMQLTVVTGLFAANVVNYLLQNHKWGWRLSNGIILIAPIIIMIGICLCPETPRWLFKKKGRKAAENSLQRIRKTRDVTNELDAISDAIREEGNQVSTRELFTPKILERLAVGIGIHVFQQTTGINPI
;
A
#
# COMPACT_ATOMS: atom_id res chain seq x y z
N MET A 1 -8.19 -4.75 -15.81
CA MET A 1 -9.50 -5.32 -16.17
C MET A 1 -9.33 -6.82 -16.31
N VAL A 2 -10.00 -7.63 -15.50
CA VAL A 2 -9.84 -9.09 -15.56
C VAL A 2 -10.93 -9.68 -16.45
N ILE A 3 -10.53 -10.49 -17.42
CA ILE A 3 -11.44 -11.13 -18.38
C ILE A 3 -12.27 -12.20 -17.66
N PHE A 4 -13.60 -12.14 -17.79
CA PHE A 4 -14.50 -13.18 -17.29
C PHE A 4 -14.60 -14.34 -18.29
N PRO A 5 -14.77 -15.58 -17.83
CA PRO A 5 -14.97 -16.71 -18.74
C PRO A 5 -16.27 -16.52 -19.54
N PRO A 6 -16.23 -16.59 -20.88
CA PRO A 6 -17.45 -16.56 -21.68
C PRO A 6 -18.25 -17.84 -21.41
N GLY A 7 -19.46 -17.71 -20.83
CA GLY A 7 -20.37 -18.84 -20.58
C GLY A 7 -20.14 -19.65 -19.30
N GLY A 8 -19.61 -19.05 -18.23
CA GLY A 8 -19.25 -19.76 -16.99
C GLY A 8 -20.43 -20.42 -16.25
N SER A 9 -20.33 -21.73 -15.99
CA SER A 9 -21.19 -22.46 -15.05
C SER A 9 -21.24 -21.76 -13.68
N LYS A 10 -22.39 -21.79 -12.97
CA LYS A 10 -22.60 -21.13 -11.67
C LYS A 10 -21.46 -21.37 -10.67
N LYS A 11 -20.84 -22.57 -10.70
CA LYS A 11 -19.69 -22.94 -9.85
C LYS A 11 -18.44 -22.09 -10.12
N ILE A 12 -18.13 -21.81 -11.39
CA ILE A 12 -16.98 -21.00 -11.80
C ILE A 12 -17.18 -19.55 -11.37
N MET A 13 -18.41 -19.04 -11.48
CA MET A 13 -18.74 -17.67 -11.07
C MET A 13 -18.58 -17.48 -9.55
N ILE A 14 -19.03 -18.44 -8.74
CA ILE A 14 -18.83 -18.41 -7.29
C ILE A 14 -17.34 -18.42 -6.94
N PHE A 15 -16.54 -19.26 -7.61
CA PHE A 15 -15.09 -19.33 -7.36
C PHE A 15 -14.39 -17.99 -7.68
N ILE A 16 -14.74 -17.36 -8.80
CA ILE A 16 -14.20 -16.04 -9.17
C ILE A 16 -14.61 -14.97 -8.15
N LEU A 17 -15.86 -15.00 -7.66
CA LEU A 17 -16.35 -14.05 -6.67
C LEU A 17 -15.59 -14.17 -5.35
N ILE A 18 -15.36 -15.39 -4.86
CA ILE A 18 -14.56 -15.63 -3.65
C ILE A 18 -13.14 -15.12 -3.86
N GLY A 19 -12.52 -15.43 -5.01
CA GLY A 19 -11.20 -14.91 -5.36
C GLY A 19 -11.13 -13.38 -5.36
N ARG A 20 -12.17 -12.71 -5.86
CA ARG A 20 -12.27 -11.24 -5.86
C ARG A 20 -12.39 -10.65 -4.47
N ILE A 21 -13.10 -11.29 -3.56
CA ILE A 21 -13.21 -10.84 -2.16
C ILE A 21 -11.85 -10.95 -1.47
N ILE A 22 -11.14 -12.06 -1.67
CA ILE A 22 -9.80 -12.28 -1.11
C ILE A 22 -8.81 -11.26 -1.68
N GLU A 23 -8.78 -11.11 -3.00
CA GLU A 23 -7.91 -10.14 -3.67
C GLU A 23 -8.22 -8.71 -3.23
N GLY A 24 -9.50 -8.32 -3.19
CA GLY A 24 -9.92 -6.98 -2.78
C GLY A 24 -9.51 -6.67 -1.34
N THR A 25 -9.57 -7.66 -0.45
CA THR A 25 -9.11 -7.51 0.94
C THR A 25 -7.59 -7.31 0.99
N GLY A 26 -6.83 -8.09 0.21
CA GLY A 26 -5.37 -7.95 0.13
C GLY A 26 -4.94 -6.59 -0.44
N VAL A 27 -5.59 -6.13 -1.51
CA VAL A 27 -5.33 -4.80 -2.09
C VAL A 27 -5.68 -3.71 -1.07
N GLY A 28 -6.83 -3.79 -0.39
CA GLY A 28 -7.24 -2.81 0.62
C GLY A 28 -6.24 -2.69 1.77
N CYS A 29 -5.75 -3.80 2.32
CA CYS A 29 -4.71 -3.78 3.35
C CYS A 29 -3.41 -3.14 2.83
N SER A 30 -3.05 -3.41 1.57
CA SER A 30 -1.82 -2.90 0.95
C SER A 30 -1.90 -1.41 0.64
N SER A 31 -3.07 -0.91 0.20
CA SER A 31 -3.32 0.51 -0.11
C SER A 31 -3.09 1.44 1.08
N PHE A 32 -3.25 0.96 2.31
CA PHE A 32 -2.89 1.71 3.51
C PHE A 32 -1.45 1.41 3.98
N SER A 33 -1.06 0.14 3.99
CA SER A 33 0.22 -0.29 4.56
C SER A 33 1.43 0.23 3.77
N CYS A 34 1.35 0.23 2.43
CA CYS A 34 2.42 0.68 1.56
C CYS A 34 2.76 2.17 1.73
N PRO A 35 1.81 3.13 1.60
CA PRO A 35 2.11 4.54 1.80
C PRO A 35 2.49 4.85 3.25
N LEU A 36 1.93 4.14 4.24
CA LEU A 36 2.36 4.27 5.63
C LEU A 36 3.83 3.89 5.80
N TYR A 37 4.22 2.69 5.36
CA TYR A 37 5.59 2.19 5.41
C TYR A 37 6.57 3.15 4.72
N ALA A 38 6.22 3.61 3.51
CA ALA A 38 7.04 4.55 2.78
C ALA A 38 7.10 5.92 3.45
N SER A 39 6.02 6.40 4.07
CA SER A 39 6.05 7.66 4.81
C SER A 39 7.00 7.58 6.01
N GLU A 40 7.09 6.43 6.69
CA GLU A 40 7.97 6.24 7.86
C GLU A 40 9.44 6.06 7.50
N ILE A 41 9.74 5.68 6.26
CA ILE A 41 11.11 5.40 5.79
C ILE A 41 11.64 6.51 4.88
N ALA A 42 10.76 7.26 4.22
CA ALA A 42 11.14 8.35 3.35
C ALA A 42 11.97 9.41 4.10
N PRO A 43 13.07 9.91 3.51
CA PRO A 43 13.73 11.09 4.03
C PRO A 43 12.87 12.33 3.71
N THR A 44 12.93 13.34 4.58
CA THR A 44 12.05 14.52 4.55
C THR A 44 12.08 15.25 3.20
N ASN A 45 13.23 15.27 2.53
CA ASN A 45 13.45 15.91 1.23
C ASN A 45 12.92 15.12 0.03
N LEU A 46 12.70 13.79 0.13
CA LEU A 46 12.29 12.96 -1.01
C LEU A 46 10.88 12.38 -0.86
N ARG A 47 10.16 12.69 0.21
CA ARG A 47 8.84 12.11 0.50
C ARG A 47 7.83 12.33 -0.63
N GLY A 48 7.80 13.52 -1.22
CA GLY A 48 6.92 13.84 -2.36
C GLY A 48 7.29 13.06 -3.63
N MET A 49 8.59 12.94 -3.92
CA MET A 49 9.08 12.15 -5.05
C MET A 49 8.76 10.65 -4.88
N LEU A 50 8.91 10.13 -3.67
CA LEU A 50 8.60 8.73 -3.35
C LEU A 50 7.11 8.41 -3.54
N SER A 51 6.23 9.33 -3.14
CA SER A 51 4.80 9.23 -3.41
C SER A 51 4.49 9.25 -4.92
N GLY A 52 5.17 10.11 -5.68
CA GLY A 52 5.07 10.10 -7.15
C GLY A 52 5.51 8.78 -7.79
N PHE A 53 6.61 8.18 -7.32
CA PHE A 53 7.06 6.88 -7.80
C PHE A 53 6.07 5.74 -7.49
N MET A 54 5.40 5.79 -6.35
CA MET A 54 4.33 4.84 -6.02
C MET A 54 3.20 4.94 -7.04
N GLN A 55 2.75 6.16 -7.34
CA GLN A 55 1.70 6.39 -8.33
C GLN A 55 2.11 5.92 -9.73
N LEU A 56 3.33 6.23 -10.15
CA LEU A 56 3.85 5.80 -11.44
C LEU A 56 3.88 4.27 -11.55
N THR A 57 4.21 3.58 -10.46
CA THR A 57 4.22 2.11 -10.43
C THR A 57 2.81 1.55 -10.62
N VAL A 58 1.80 2.14 -9.97
CA VAL A 58 0.39 1.74 -10.13
C VAL A 58 -0.07 1.92 -11.58
N VAL A 59 0.17 3.10 -12.16
CA VAL A 59 -0.23 3.42 -13.54
C VAL A 59 0.50 2.51 -14.54
N THR A 60 1.80 2.28 -14.36
CA THR A 60 2.60 1.38 -15.21
C THR A 60 2.10 -0.06 -15.12
N GLY A 61 1.78 -0.54 -13.92
CA GLY A 61 1.22 -1.87 -13.71
C GLY A 61 -0.15 -2.04 -14.39
N LEU A 62 -1.02 -1.04 -14.27
CA LEU A 62 -2.31 -1.03 -14.95
C LEU A 62 -2.14 -1.03 -16.47
N PHE A 63 -1.23 -0.22 -17.00
CA PHE A 63 -0.91 -0.18 -18.42
C PHE A 63 -0.42 -1.55 -18.92
N ALA A 64 0.57 -2.14 -18.25
CA ALA A 64 1.10 -3.46 -18.59
C ALA A 64 0.01 -4.54 -18.55
N ALA A 65 -0.87 -4.51 -17.53
CA ALA A 65 -1.99 -5.42 -17.44
C ALA A 65 -2.94 -5.27 -18.64
N ASN A 66 -3.24 -4.05 -19.08
CA ASN A 66 -4.08 -3.82 -20.26
C ASN A 66 -3.42 -4.32 -21.56
N VAL A 67 -2.11 -4.14 -21.72
CA VAL A 67 -1.37 -4.70 -22.87
C VAL A 67 -1.47 -6.22 -22.90
N VAL A 68 -1.23 -6.90 -21.76
CA VAL A 68 -1.35 -8.36 -21.65
C VAL A 68 -2.78 -8.82 -21.97
N ASN A 69 -3.79 -8.12 -21.47
CA ASN A 69 -5.18 -8.44 -21.76
C ASN A 69 -5.51 -8.28 -23.25
N TYR A 70 -5.04 -7.23 -23.89
CA TYR A 70 -5.24 -7.00 -25.32
C TYR A 70 -4.62 -8.12 -26.17
N LEU A 71 -3.40 -8.55 -25.84
CA LEU A 71 -2.72 -9.65 -26.56
C LEU A 71 -3.44 -10.99 -26.38
N LEU A 72 -4.07 -11.23 -25.23
CA LEU A 72 -4.71 -12.50 -24.88
C LEU A 72 -6.22 -12.52 -25.15
N GLN A 73 -6.82 -11.43 -25.62
CA GLN A 73 -8.29 -11.29 -25.73
C GLN A 73 -8.97 -12.36 -26.60
N ASN A 74 -8.30 -12.79 -27.68
CA ASN A 74 -8.82 -13.76 -28.64
C ASN A 74 -8.41 -15.21 -28.31
N HIS A 75 -7.63 -15.42 -27.26
CA HIS A 75 -7.13 -16.73 -26.89
C HIS A 75 -8.17 -17.50 -26.06
N LYS A 76 -8.41 -18.78 -26.35
CA LYS A 76 -9.39 -19.62 -25.64
C LYS A 76 -9.16 -19.67 -24.12
N TRP A 77 -7.90 -19.55 -23.69
CA TRP A 77 -7.49 -19.50 -22.28
C TRP A 77 -7.02 -18.11 -21.82
N GLY A 78 -7.30 -17.07 -22.61
CA GLY A 78 -6.79 -15.71 -22.37
C GLY A 78 -7.09 -15.19 -20.97
N TRP A 79 -8.28 -15.47 -20.45
CA TRP A 79 -8.66 -15.08 -19.09
C TRP A 79 -7.84 -15.78 -18.00
N ARG A 80 -7.47 -17.07 -18.17
CA ARG A 80 -6.66 -17.79 -17.20
C ARG A 80 -5.22 -17.31 -17.22
N LEU A 81 -4.67 -17.15 -18.43
CA LEU A 81 -3.29 -16.71 -18.62
C LEU A 81 -3.08 -15.28 -18.11
N SER A 82 -4.01 -14.37 -18.42
CA SER A 82 -3.94 -12.98 -17.93
C SER A 82 -3.94 -12.91 -16.40
N ASN A 83 -4.85 -13.64 -15.73
CA ASN A 83 -4.87 -13.71 -14.26
C ASN A 83 -3.60 -14.38 -13.69
N GLY A 84 -3.09 -15.43 -14.35
CA GLY A 84 -1.88 -16.12 -13.92
C GLY A 84 -0.63 -15.24 -13.99
N ILE A 85 -0.51 -14.42 -15.04
CA ILE A 85 0.62 -13.48 -15.20
C ILE A 85 0.59 -12.41 -14.10
N ILE A 86 -0.59 -11.89 -13.77
CA ILE A 86 -0.75 -10.88 -12.71
C ILE A 86 -0.29 -11.43 -11.34
N LEU A 87 -0.43 -12.74 -11.09
CA LEU A 87 0.00 -13.38 -9.84
C LEU A 87 1.51 -13.37 -9.64
N ILE A 88 2.31 -13.20 -10.70
CA ILE A 88 3.78 -13.19 -10.60
C ILE A 88 4.27 -12.00 -9.77
N ALA A 89 3.71 -10.81 -9.97
CA ALA A 89 4.12 -9.59 -9.27
C ALA A 89 3.97 -9.67 -7.73
N PRO A 90 2.82 -10.06 -7.14
CA PRO A 90 2.70 -10.18 -5.70
C PRO A 90 3.58 -11.29 -5.11
N ILE A 91 3.91 -12.35 -5.86
CA ILE A 91 4.86 -13.37 -5.41
C ILE A 91 6.27 -12.76 -5.26
N ILE A 92 6.71 -11.97 -6.24
CA ILE A 92 8.00 -11.27 -6.17
C ILE A 92 8.03 -10.31 -4.98
N ILE A 93 6.94 -9.55 -4.78
CA ILE A 93 6.83 -8.63 -3.64
C ILE A 93 6.86 -9.39 -2.31
N MET A 94 6.16 -10.52 -2.21
CA MET A 94 6.13 -11.35 -1.00
C MET A 94 7.54 -11.82 -0.61
N ILE A 95 8.35 -12.22 -1.60
CA ILE A 95 9.75 -12.59 -1.36
C ILE A 95 10.58 -11.35 -0.98
N GLY A 96 10.35 -10.22 -1.65
CA GLY A 96 11.05 -8.96 -1.40
C GLY A 96 10.82 -8.38 0.00
N ILE A 97 9.60 -8.52 0.54
CA ILE A 97 9.26 -8.06 1.89
C ILE A 97 10.13 -8.71 2.96
N CYS A 98 10.54 -9.97 2.77
CA CYS A 98 11.45 -10.66 3.72
C CYS A 98 12.83 -9.99 3.83
N LEU A 99 13.24 -9.19 2.85
CA LEU A 99 14.52 -8.48 2.84
C LEU A 99 14.40 -7.04 3.35
N CYS A 100 13.19 -6.49 3.37
CA CYS A 100 12.93 -5.11 3.77
C CYS A 100 13.09 -4.93 5.30
N PRO A 101 13.77 -3.87 5.75
CA PRO A 101 13.86 -3.57 7.17
C PRO A 101 12.50 -3.10 7.71
N GLU A 102 12.21 -3.43 8.97
CA GLU A 102 11.05 -2.91 9.69
C GLU A 102 11.16 -1.41 9.94
N THR A 103 10.02 -0.72 10.06
CA THR A 103 10.03 0.74 10.22
C THR A 103 10.69 1.15 11.55
N PRO A 104 11.54 2.19 11.55
CA PRO A 104 12.24 2.64 12.76
C PRO A 104 11.28 3.00 13.89
N ARG A 105 10.12 3.56 13.55
CA ARG A 105 9.07 3.94 14.49
C ARG A 105 8.44 2.73 15.18
N TRP A 106 8.10 1.69 14.42
CA TRP A 106 7.58 0.43 14.99
C TRP A 106 8.63 -0.26 15.86
N LEU A 107 9.89 -0.31 15.40
CA LEU A 107 11.01 -0.88 16.15
C LEU A 107 11.26 -0.14 17.46
N PHE A 108 11.13 1.18 17.48
CA PHE A 108 11.29 1.98 18.70
C PHE A 108 10.24 1.57 19.75
N LYS A 109 8.96 1.46 19.34
CA LYS A 109 7.85 1.10 20.23
C LYS A 109 7.91 -0.34 20.74
N LYS A 110 8.38 -1.28 19.91
CA LYS A 110 8.38 -2.74 20.22
C LYS A 110 9.69 -3.25 20.82
N LYS A 111 10.84 -2.77 20.32
CA LYS A 111 12.18 -3.32 20.61
C LYS A 111 13.14 -2.28 21.20
N GLY A 112 12.69 -1.03 21.38
CA GLY A 112 13.45 0.05 21.99
C GLY A 112 14.40 0.78 21.05
N ARG A 113 15.06 1.80 21.59
CA ARG A 113 15.86 2.79 20.85
C ARG A 113 16.98 2.19 19.99
N LYS A 114 17.74 1.22 20.52
CA LYS A 114 18.88 0.59 19.80
C LYS A 114 18.43 -0.14 18.52
N ALA A 115 17.27 -0.79 18.55
CA ALA A 115 16.75 -1.50 17.37
C ALA A 115 16.29 -0.52 16.28
N ALA A 116 15.66 0.58 16.68
CA ALA A 116 15.26 1.65 15.77
C ALA A 116 16.49 2.33 15.13
N GLU A 117 17.53 2.60 15.91
CA GLU A 117 18.79 3.18 15.43
C GLU A 117 19.44 2.29 14.35
N ASN A 118 19.58 0.99 14.60
CA ASN A 118 20.17 0.06 13.63
C ASN A 118 19.39 0.01 12.30
N SER A 119 18.05 0.00 12.36
CA SER A 119 17.21 0.04 11.16
C SER A 119 17.36 1.37 10.41
N LEU A 120 17.35 2.48 11.15
CA LEU A 120 17.49 3.82 10.58
C LEU A 120 18.85 4.03 9.93
N GLN A 121 19.94 3.54 10.55
CA GLN A 121 21.28 3.52 9.95
C GLN A 121 21.33 2.69 8.67
N ARG A 122 20.64 1.54 8.62
CA ARG A 122 20.53 0.70 7.42
C ARG A 122 19.78 1.39 6.29
N ILE A 123 18.71 2.12 6.61
CA ILE A 123 17.89 2.87 5.65
C ILE A 123 18.64 4.10 5.12
N ARG A 124 19.23 4.90 6.01
CA ARG A 124 19.92 6.16 5.68
C ARG A 124 21.35 5.95 5.17
N LYS A 125 21.89 4.73 5.29
CA LYS A 125 23.29 4.38 5.01
C LYS A 125 24.30 5.33 5.67
N THR A 126 23.92 5.90 6.82
CA THR A 126 24.66 6.93 7.55
C THR A 126 24.63 6.59 9.04
N ARG A 127 25.73 6.86 9.76
CA ARG A 127 25.83 6.60 11.20
C ARG A 127 25.18 7.69 12.05
N ASP A 128 25.20 8.92 11.55
CA ASP A 128 24.55 10.05 12.22
C ASP A 128 23.05 10.09 11.92
N VAL A 129 22.29 9.38 12.75
CA VAL A 129 20.82 9.35 12.70
C VAL A 129 20.19 9.81 14.01
N THR A 130 21.00 10.36 14.92
CA THR A 130 20.61 10.71 16.29
C THR A 130 19.48 11.73 16.30
N ASN A 131 19.58 12.77 15.47
CA ASN A 131 18.57 13.82 15.35
C ASN A 131 17.22 13.28 14.84
N GLU A 132 17.22 12.40 13.83
CA GLU A 132 15.98 11.76 13.34
C GLU A 132 15.39 10.81 14.39
N LEU A 133 16.24 10.08 15.11
CA LEU A 133 15.81 9.16 16.16
C LEU A 133 15.19 9.89 17.36
N ASP A 134 15.73 11.05 17.72
CA ASP A 134 15.17 11.93 18.77
C ASP A 134 13.83 12.51 18.32
N ALA A 135 13.71 13.00 17.10
CA ALA A 135 12.44 13.46 16.55
C ALA A 135 11.35 12.36 16.55
N ILE A 136 11.72 11.11 16.22
CA ILE A 136 10.82 9.96 16.30
C ILE A 136 10.43 9.68 17.76
N SER A 137 11.38 9.73 18.69
CA SER A 137 11.13 9.52 20.12
C SER A 137 10.17 10.56 20.70
N ASP A 138 10.36 11.83 20.36
CA ASP A 138 9.52 12.94 20.82
C ASP A 138 8.11 12.82 20.26
N ALA A 139 7.97 12.51 18.96
CA ALA A 139 6.68 12.27 18.33
C ALA A 139 5.91 11.10 18.97
N ILE A 140 6.60 10.01 19.31
CA ILE A 140 5.97 8.86 20.00
C ILE A 140 5.55 9.22 21.43
N ARG A 141 6.31 10.07 22.13
CA ARG A 141 5.96 10.56 23.47
C ARG A 141 4.73 11.47 23.44
N GLU A 142 4.66 12.35 22.44
CA GLU A 142 3.56 13.30 22.27
C GLU A 142 2.24 12.61 21.88
N GLU A 143 2.31 11.50 21.13
CA GLU A 143 1.13 10.72 20.74
C GLU A 143 0.44 9.96 21.89
N GLY A 144 1.11 9.79 23.03
CA GLY A 144 0.54 9.11 24.19
C GLY A 144 0.25 7.61 23.97
N ASN A 145 -0.17 6.93 25.04
CA ASN A 145 -0.53 5.52 25.00
C ASN A 145 -2.04 5.38 24.79
N GLN A 146 -2.42 5.06 23.55
CA GLN A 146 -3.76 4.70 23.06
C GLN A 146 -4.61 5.87 22.55
N VAL A 147 -4.53 6.09 21.24
CA VAL A 147 -5.57 6.81 20.49
C VAL A 147 -6.82 5.93 20.46
N SER A 148 -7.87 6.34 21.15
CA SER A 148 -9.16 5.63 21.10
C SER A 148 -9.82 5.84 19.75
N THR A 149 -10.44 4.81 19.17
CA THR A 149 -11.25 4.97 17.93
C THR A 149 -12.39 5.98 18.10
N ARG A 150 -12.77 6.29 19.35
CA ARG A 150 -13.75 7.33 19.69
C ARG A 150 -13.21 8.75 19.51
N GLU A 151 -11.90 8.97 19.56
CA GLU A 151 -11.28 10.28 19.32
C GLU A 151 -11.43 10.72 17.86
N LEU A 152 -11.65 9.78 16.93
CA LEU A 152 -11.97 10.10 15.53
C LEU A 152 -13.26 10.92 15.38
N PHE A 153 -14.16 10.83 16.35
CA PHE A 153 -15.43 11.56 16.36
C PHE A 153 -15.37 12.89 17.13
N THR A 154 -14.19 13.31 17.60
CA THR A 154 -14.01 14.64 18.19
C THR A 154 -14.13 15.71 17.09
N PRO A 155 -14.83 16.83 17.32
CA PRO A 155 -15.15 17.82 16.28
C PRO A 155 -13.93 18.30 15.46
N LYS A 156 -12.78 18.50 16.12
CA LYS A 156 -11.52 18.91 15.48
C LYS A 156 -10.94 17.87 14.51
N ILE A 157 -11.14 16.57 14.80
CA ILE A 157 -10.71 15.48 13.91
C ILE A 157 -11.76 15.22 12.85
N LEU A 158 -13.05 15.43 13.16
CA LEU A 158 -14.14 15.24 12.23
C LEU A 158 -14.06 16.20 11.03
N GLU A 159 -13.61 17.45 11.23
CA GLU A 159 -13.32 18.37 10.11
C GLU A 159 -12.23 17.83 9.18
N ARG A 160 -11.12 17.33 9.75
CA ARG A 160 -10.02 16.74 8.99
C ARG A 160 -10.45 15.46 8.26
N LEU A 161 -11.25 14.63 8.93
CA LEU A 161 -11.82 13.41 8.38
C LEU A 161 -12.77 13.72 7.23
N ALA A 162 -13.66 14.72 7.38
CA ALA A 162 -14.58 15.15 6.34
C ALA A 162 -13.84 15.64 5.09
N VAL A 163 -12.76 16.40 5.26
CA VAL A 163 -11.89 16.81 4.15
C VAL A 163 -11.24 15.59 3.48
N GLY A 164 -10.68 14.66 4.26
CA GLY A 164 -10.05 13.45 3.74
C GLY A 164 -11.01 12.55 2.96
N ILE A 165 -12.21 12.32 3.51
CA ILE A 165 -13.29 11.57 2.85
C ILE A 165 -13.74 12.31 1.60
N GLY A 166 -13.97 13.63 1.69
CA GLY A 166 -14.37 14.46 0.55
C GLY A 166 -13.38 14.34 -0.60
N ILE A 167 -12.08 14.46 -0.32
CA ILE A 167 -11.03 14.30 -1.32
C ILE A 167 -11.11 12.93 -2.01
N HIS A 168 -11.25 11.84 -1.25
CA HIS A 168 -11.34 10.49 -1.82
C HIS A 168 -12.63 10.28 -2.65
N VAL A 169 -13.76 10.84 -2.20
CA VAL A 169 -15.03 10.80 -2.94
C VAL A 169 -14.89 11.55 -4.26
N PHE A 170 -14.32 12.75 -4.24
CA PHE A 170 -14.09 13.53 -5.46
C PHE A 170 -13.13 12.83 -6.41
N GLN A 171 -12.04 12.24 -5.90
CA GLN A 171 -11.13 11.42 -6.70
C GLN A 171 -11.87 10.31 -7.43
N GLN A 172 -12.68 9.50 -6.75
CA GLN A 172 -13.45 8.42 -7.38
C GLN A 172 -14.53 8.94 -8.35
N THR A 173 -15.16 10.07 -8.04
CA THR A 173 -16.24 10.67 -8.87
C THR A 173 -15.73 11.16 -10.22
N THR A 174 -14.45 11.55 -10.32
CA THR A 174 -13.84 11.89 -11.62
C THR A 174 -13.75 10.72 -12.59
N GLY A 175 -14.01 9.48 -12.13
CA GLY A 175 -13.94 8.27 -12.94
C GLY A 175 -12.51 7.81 -13.24
N ILE A 176 -11.50 8.55 -12.77
CA ILE A 176 -10.11 8.13 -12.80
C ILE A 176 -9.87 7.30 -11.55
N ASN A 177 -9.11 6.21 -11.68
CA ASN A 177 -8.63 5.42 -10.55
C ASN A 177 -7.12 5.65 -10.37
N PRO A 178 -6.68 6.84 -9.91
CA PRO A 178 -5.27 7.10 -9.66
C PRO A 178 -4.91 6.65 -8.23
N ILE A 179 -5.36 5.48 -7.76
CA ILE A 179 -4.98 4.92 -6.45
C ILE A 179 -3.51 5.17 -6.14
#